data_AF-A0A963ZDP8-F1
#
_entry.id   AF-A0A963ZDP8-F1
#
_cell.length_a   1.000
_cell.length_b   1.000
_cell.length_c   1.000
_cell.angle_alpha   90.00
_cell.angle_beta   90.00
_cell.angle_gamma   90.00
#
_symmetry.space_group_name_H-M   'P 1'
#
loop_
_entity.id
_entity.type
_entity.pdbx_description
1 polymer ?
#
loop_
_entity_poly.entity_id
_entity_poly.type
_entity_poly.pdbx_seq_one_letter_code
_entity_poly.pdbx_strand_id
1 'polypeptide(L)'
;MKLLTTLLLLIVLAQNSFAGGFHFPDEEYAYAKLYYYNLEEIRTKPDFYIYSAESGWAKSLLDPNITSSNGLAENMEKLFLYGADGLIHGLSGCFIPRHGLVYFNDKDEPVASLSICFECEGVRMWTKSKGNIKAKSTGSVKRSESQINTLRNFVEKEGMIISDKLEDYNTLLTNVGATITMEYYQLDQEIVNVTYDSVLLWNRAHSFEKDINVEYAAGGDKYEFAELKLPNGTLIQFDGNGPSAKMVEARILDEEVVLPNGVHLGSSLDDVMNTLTIYDGPAYPELITIKDQESSISYHFTLGKVDRIEIECYFH
;
A
#
# COMPACT_ATOMS: atom_id res chain seq x y z
N MET A 1 -13.90 10.66 66.59
CA MET A 1 -12.50 10.65 66.08
C MET A 1 -12.21 9.64 64.97
N LYS A 2 -12.99 8.57 64.74
CA LYS A 2 -12.69 7.59 63.68
C LYS A 2 -13.15 7.97 62.26
N LEU A 3 -14.09 8.92 62.11
CA LEU A 3 -14.55 9.38 60.79
C LEU A 3 -13.57 10.31 60.08
N LEU A 4 -12.74 11.04 60.84
CA LEU A 4 -11.82 12.04 60.28
C LEU A 4 -10.61 11.39 59.59
N THR A 5 -10.17 10.23 60.10
CA THR A 5 -9.07 9.45 59.51
C THR A 5 -9.47 8.75 58.21
N THR A 6 -10.73 8.34 58.06
CA THR A 6 -11.21 7.69 56.83
C THR A 6 -11.40 8.70 55.69
N LEU A 7 -11.82 9.93 55.99
CA LEU A 7 -11.99 10.98 54.97
C LEU A 7 -10.64 11.52 54.46
N LEU A 8 -9.60 11.53 55.29
CA LEU A 8 -8.25 11.98 54.90
C LEU A 8 -7.56 10.98 53.96
N LEU A 9 -7.84 9.67 54.08
CA LEU A 9 -7.26 8.65 53.21
C LEU A 9 -7.82 8.68 51.77
N LEU A 10 -9.07 9.13 51.62
CA LEU A 10 -9.73 9.31 50.31
C LEU A 10 -9.19 10.51 49.51
N ILE A 11 -8.63 11.51 50.18
CA ILE A 11 -8.08 12.71 49.52
C ILE A 11 -6.65 12.45 49.00
N VAL A 12 -5.90 11.55 49.64
CA VAL A 12 -4.53 11.20 49.20
C VAL A 12 -4.52 10.32 47.94
N LEU A 13 -5.59 9.55 47.68
CA LEU A 13 -5.71 8.74 46.46
C LEU A 13 -6.20 9.54 45.24
N ALA A 14 -6.64 10.80 45.42
CA ALA A 14 -7.23 11.62 44.36
C ALA A 14 -6.25 12.64 43.74
N GLN A 15 -4.96 12.63 44.11
CA GLN A 15 -3.99 13.61 43.62
C GLN A 15 -2.78 12.97 42.93
N ASN A 16 -3.03 12.13 41.93
CA ASN A 16 -2.12 12.05 40.79
C ASN A 16 -2.42 13.23 39.85
N SER A 17 -2.21 14.45 40.33
CA SER A 17 -2.09 15.61 39.44
C SER A 17 -0.76 15.45 38.72
N PHE A 18 -0.76 14.72 37.60
CA PHE A 18 0.32 14.81 36.64
C PHE A 18 0.38 16.26 36.17
N ALA A 19 1.40 17.00 36.63
CA ALA A 19 1.74 18.29 36.04
C ALA A 19 1.98 18.02 34.54
N GLY A 20 1.07 18.53 33.71
CA GLY A 20 0.86 18.10 32.33
C GLY A 20 2.09 18.29 31.43
N GLY A 21 2.88 17.22 31.30
CA GLY A 21 3.81 17.04 30.20
C GLY A 21 3.03 16.72 28.91
N PHE A 22 3.61 17.05 27.76
CA PHE A 22 3.09 16.58 26.49
C PHE A 22 3.33 15.07 26.40
N HIS A 23 2.29 14.30 26.10
CA HIS A 23 2.37 12.84 25.95
C HIS A 23 1.81 12.45 24.60
N PHE A 24 2.49 11.50 23.94
CA PHE A 24 2.08 10.99 22.63
C PHE A 24 2.57 9.54 22.46
N PRO A 25 1.72 8.60 22.02
CA PRO A 25 0.29 8.78 21.78
C PRO A 25 -0.47 8.90 23.11
N ASP A 26 -1.33 9.91 23.24
CA ASP A 26 -2.22 10.05 24.41
C ASP A 26 -3.50 9.23 24.19
N GLU A 27 -3.32 7.98 23.75
CA GLU A 27 -4.37 7.02 23.38
C GLU A 27 -3.90 5.61 23.77
N GLU A 28 -4.83 4.74 24.13
CA GLU A 28 -4.52 3.32 24.32
C GLU A 28 -4.29 2.65 22.96
N TYR A 29 -3.19 1.93 22.83
CA TYR A 29 -2.80 1.22 21.61
C TYR A 29 -2.24 -0.18 21.94
N ALA A 30 -2.44 -1.12 21.03
CA ALA A 30 -1.92 -2.48 21.12
C ALA A 30 -0.56 -2.62 20.40
N TYR A 31 -0.38 -1.96 19.26
CA TYR A 31 0.86 -1.99 18.49
C TYR A 31 1.00 -0.75 17.59
N ALA A 32 2.15 -0.60 16.94
CA ALA A 32 2.39 0.44 15.94
C ALA A 32 3.10 -0.10 14.69
N LYS A 33 2.85 0.54 13.54
CA LYS A 33 3.47 0.19 12.24
C LYS A 33 4.13 1.41 11.61
N LEU A 34 5.21 1.16 10.89
CA LEU A 34 6.01 2.15 10.18
C LEU A 34 5.72 2.11 8.69
N TYR A 35 5.64 3.29 8.07
CA TYR A 35 5.23 3.46 6.68
C TYR A 35 6.13 4.44 5.94
N TYR A 36 6.30 4.23 4.65
CA TYR A 36 6.78 5.25 3.73
C TYR A 36 5.58 5.92 3.06
N TYR A 37 5.71 7.18 2.70
CA TYR A 37 4.75 7.81 1.80
C TYR A 37 5.38 8.98 1.08
N ASN A 38 4.73 9.42 0.00
CA ASN A 38 5.23 10.46 -0.88
C ASN A 38 6.63 10.11 -1.45
N LEU A 39 6.85 8.86 -1.86
CA LEU A 39 8.14 8.41 -2.41
C LEU A 39 8.40 8.87 -3.85
N GLU A 40 7.33 9.18 -4.58
CA GLU A 40 7.39 9.59 -5.98
C GLU A 40 7.60 11.10 -6.15
N GLU A 41 7.98 11.50 -7.37
CA GLU A 41 7.98 12.90 -7.77
C GLU A 41 6.56 13.47 -7.69
N ILE A 42 6.31 14.27 -6.68
CA ILE A 42 5.01 14.88 -6.42
C ILE A 42 4.75 16.00 -7.44
N ARG A 43 3.89 15.72 -8.41
CA ARG A 43 3.38 16.72 -9.37
C ARG A 43 2.19 17.53 -8.83
N THR A 44 1.63 17.11 -7.70
CA THR A 44 0.46 17.71 -7.06
C THR A 44 0.78 18.21 -5.64
N LYS A 45 -0.22 18.41 -4.79
CA LYS A 45 0.02 18.69 -3.38
C LYS A 45 0.40 17.38 -2.66
N PRO A 46 1.47 17.35 -1.86
CA PRO A 46 1.85 16.14 -1.13
C PRO A 46 0.86 15.80 -0.02
N ASP A 47 0.82 14.52 0.37
CA ASP A 47 0.11 14.10 1.58
C ASP A 47 0.83 14.66 2.80
N PHE A 48 0.08 15.35 3.68
CA PHE A 48 0.66 15.94 4.88
C PHE A 48 0.59 15.02 6.10
N TYR A 49 -0.36 14.09 6.09
CA TYR A 49 -0.63 13.17 7.17
C TYR A 49 -0.63 11.76 6.59
N ILE A 50 0.04 10.84 7.28
CA ILE A 50 -0.05 9.41 6.97
C ILE A 50 -1.47 8.88 7.20
N TYR A 51 -2.13 9.37 8.24
CA TYR A 51 -3.51 9.06 8.58
C TYR A 51 -4.11 10.20 9.41
N SER A 52 -5.37 10.53 9.13
CA SER A 52 -6.25 11.27 10.04
C SER A 52 -7.70 10.85 9.83
N ALA A 53 -8.57 11.04 10.83
CA ALA A 53 -10.01 10.78 10.65
C ALA A 53 -10.63 11.65 9.55
N GLU A 54 -10.09 12.85 9.33
CA GLU A 54 -10.61 13.81 8.34
C GLU A 54 -10.17 13.50 6.91
N SER A 55 -8.94 13.04 6.71
CA SER A 55 -8.37 12.75 5.39
C SER A 55 -8.36 11.28 5.01
N GLY A 56 -8.58 10.39 5.99
CA GLY A 56 -8.21 8.98 5.85
C GLY A 56 -6.69 8.80 5.74
N TRP A 57 -6.30 7.68 5.12
CA TRP A 57 -4.92 7.34 4.79
C TRP A 57 -4.32 8.27 3.73
N ALA A 58 -3.01 8.48 3.78
CA ALA A 58 -2.25 9.12 2.70
C ALA A 58 -2.49 8.37 1.39
N LYS A 59 -2.69 9.10 0.28
CA LYS A 59 -2.90 8.49 -1.04
C LYS A 59 -1.61 7.94 -1.64
N SER A 60 -0.49 8.54 -1.26
CA SER A 60 0.87 8.15 -1.63
C SER A 60 1.50 7.16 -0.66
N LEU A 61 0.69 6.54 0.20
CA LEU A 61 1.14 5.52 1.14
C LEU A 61 1.82 4.38 0.38
N LEU A 62 3.04 4.07 0.80
CA LEU A 62 3.69 2.81 0.51
C LEU A 62 3.79 2.07 1.85
N ASP A 63 2.95 1.07 2.05
CA ASP A 63 2.99 0.15 3.19
C ASP A 63 4.14 -0.87 3.07
N PRO A 64 5.28 -0.68 3.75
CA PRO A 64 6.37 -1.64 3.69
C PRO A 64 6.08 -2.90 4.56
N ASN A 65 4.90 -3.00 5.19
CA ASN A 65 4.54 -4.03 6.16
C ASN A 65 5.50 -4.12 7.37
N ILE A 66 6.17 -3.01 7.72
CA ILE A 66 7.09 -2.97 8.87
C ILE A 66 6.28 -2.75 10.14
N THR A 67 6.06 -3.84 10.89
CA THR A 67 5.58 -3.74 12.28
C THR A 67 6.72 -3.20 13.13
N SER A 68 6.51 -2.07 13.81
CA SER A 68 7.57 -1.51 14.66
C SER A 68 7.83 -2.40 15.85
N SER A 69 9.08 -2.48 16.28
CA SER A 69 9.39 -3.10 17.57
C SER A 69 8.68 -2.34 18.70
N ASN A 70 8.30 -3.05 19.77
CA ASN A 70 7.75 -2.41 20.99
C ASN A 70 8.70 -1.32 21.54
N GLY A 71 10.01 -1.49 21.31
CA GLY A 71 11.01 -0.51 21.69
C GLY A 71 10.86 0.83 20.96
N LEU A 72 10.40 0.85 19.71
CA LEU A 72 10.18 2.09 18.97
C LEU A 72 9.08 2.94 19.63
N ALA A 73 7.90 2.36 19.84
CA ALA A 73 6.75 3.08 20.39
C ALA A 73 7.07 3.68 21.77
N GLU A 74 7.73 2.91 22.65
CA GLU A 74 8.19 3.42 23.95
C GLU A 74 9.22 4.54 23.83
N ASN A 75 10.15 4.44 22.88
CA ASN A 75 11.18 5.45 22.65
C ASN A 75 10.59 6.75 22.08
N MET A 76 9.56 6.63 21.23
CA MET A 76 8.80 7.78 20.71
C MET A 76 8.04 8.48 21.83
N GLU A 77 7.38 7.72 22.69
CA GLU A 77 6.70 8.26 23.87
C GLU A 77 7.68 9.07 24.74
N LYS A 78 8.83 8.47 25.07
CA LYS A 78 9.90 9.11 25.86
C LYS A 78 10.44 10.38 25.19
N LEU A 79 10.58 10.40 23.87
CA LEU A 79 11.05 11.57 23.11
C LEU A 79 10.09 12.76 23.23
N PHE A 80 8.79 12.47 23.26
CA PHE A 80 7.75 13.49 23.30
C PHE A 80 7.33 13.91 24.71
N LEU A 81 7.65 13.15 25.76
CA LEU A 81 7.38 13.53 27.17
C LEU A 81 7.75 14.98 27.52
N TYR A 82 8.77 15.53 26.87
CA TYR A 82 9.24 16.87 27.14
C TYR A 82 8.55 17.95 26.28
N GLY A 83 7.83 17.60 25.21
CA GLY A 83 7.19 18.54 24.25
C GLY A 83 7.67 18.35 22.80
N ALA A 84 6.77 18.62 21.83
CA ALA A 84 7.01 18.51 20.38
C ALA A 84 7.02 19.86 19.64
N ASP A 85 6.91 20.98 20.35
CA ASP A 85 6.62 22.29 19.76
C ASP A 85 7.63 22.75 18.70
N GLY A 86 8.90 22.39 18.90
CA GLY A 86 9.97 22.71 17.98
C GLY A 86 9.95 21.93 16.66
N LEU A 87 9.34 20.74 16.65
CA LEU A 87 9.24 19.87 15.47
C LEU A 87 7.96 20.11 14.67
N ILE A 88 6.88 20.59 15.29
CA ILE A 88 5.57 20.67 14.60
C ILE A 88 5.53 21.73 13.49
N HIS A 89 6.40 22.75 13.56
CA HIS A 89 6.40 23.82 12.56
C HIS A 89 7.22 23.51 11.31
N GLY A 90 8.26 22.67 11.41
CA GLY A 90 9.21 22.39 10.32
C GLY A 90 9.92 23.64 9.78
N LEU A 91 11.03 23.43 9.08
CA LEU A 91 11.68 24.42 8.23
C LEU A 91 11.16 24.24 6.79
N SER A 92 10.92 25.35 6.10
CA SER A 92 10.10 25.42 4.88
C SER A 92 10.50 24.46 3.75
N GLY A 93 9.49 23.78 3.18
CA GLY A 93 9.39 23.52 1.73
C GLY A 93 10.16 22.33 1.18
N CYS A 94 10.19 21.19 1.88
CA CYS A 94 10.94 20.04 1.39
C CYS A 94 10.26 19.23 0.30
N PHE A 95 11.15 18.69 -0.52
CA PHE A 95 10.90 17.53 -1.34
C PHE A 95 10.78 16.29 -0.43
N ILE A 96 10.27 15.17 -0.96
CA ILE A 96 9.74 14.07 -0.16
C ILE A 96 10.35 12.78 -0.64
N PRO A 97 10.92 11.95 0.27
CA PRO A 97 10.11 11.00 1.09
C PRO A 97 9.74 11.36 2.53
N ARG A 98 8.59 10.86 3.00
CA ARG A 98 8.13 10.98 4.39
C ARG A 98 7.95 9.62 5.05
N HIS A 99 7.97 9.63 6.37
CA HIS A 99 7.82 8.45 7.22
C HIS A 99 6.58 8.61 8.10
N GLY A 100 5.80 7.55 8.20
CA GLY A 100 4.62 7.48 9.04
C GLY A 100 4.81 6.46 10.15
N LEU A 101 4.36 6.78 11.36
CA LEU A 101 4.15 5.83 12.43
C LEU A 101 2.69 5.89 12.82
N VAL A 102 1.97 4.78 12.69
CA VAL A 102 0.55 4.68 13.03
C VAL A 102 0.37 3.69 14.17
N TYR A 103 -0.36 4.11 15.18
CA TYR A 103 -0.69 3.32 16.36
C TYR A 103 -2.08 2.74 16.20
N PHE A 104 -2.24 1.47 16.55
CA PHE A 104 -3.46 0.69 16.37
C PHE A 104 -3.96 0.15 17.69
N ASN A 105 -5.27 0.03 17.85
CA ASN A 105 -5.87 -0.71 18.96
C ASN A 105 -5.87 -2.24 18.69
N ASP A 106 -6.48 -2.99 19.60
CA ASP A 106 -6.64 -4.46 19.53
C ASP A 106 -7.59 -4.94 18.41
N LYS A 107 -8.24 -4.01 17.70
CA LYS A 107 -9.15 -4.26 16.56
C LYS A 107 -8.58 -3.76 15.24
N ASP A 108 -7.28 -3.49 15.19
CA ASP A 108 -6.58 -2.97 14.01
C ASP A 108 -7.10 -1.60 13.53
N GLU A 109 -7.72 -0.80 14.42
CA GLU A 109 -8.15 0.56 14.10
C GLU A 109 -7.06 1.58 14.46
N PRO A 110 -6.74 2.54 13.57
CA PRO A 110 -5.83 3.63 13.92
C PRO A 110 -6.36 4.49 15.06
N VAL A 111 -5.53 4.69 16.09
CA VAL A 111 -5.83 5.54 17.25
C VAL A 111 -4.96 6.79 17.29
N ALA A 112 -3.76 6.75 16.72
CA ALA A 112 -2.89 7.91 16.59
C ALA A 112 -1.96 7.77 15.39
N SER A 113 -1.45 8.90 14.87
CA SER A 113 -0.46 8.91 13.81
C SER A 113 0.58 10.00 13.99
N LEU A 114 1.81 9.68 13.60
CA LEU A 114 2.94 10.58 13.53
C LEU A 114 3.47 10.60 12.10
N SER A 115 3.48 11.77 11.51
CA SER A 115 3.88 12.02 10.13
C SER A 115 5.18 12.82 10.15
N ILE A 116 6.27 12.23 9.72
CA ILE A 116 7.62 12.75 9.88
C ILE A 116 8.16 13.13 8.50
N CYS A 117 8.71 14.34 8.40
CA CYS A 117 9.50 14.78 7.26
C CYS A 117 10.88 15.18 7.78
N PHE A 118 11.87 14.32 7.52
CA PHE A 118 13.24 14.55 8.00
C PHE A 118 13.94 15.70 7.27
N GLU A 119 13.56 15.98 6.02
CA GLU A 119 14.09 17.12 5.27
C GLU A 119 13.52 18.44 5.83
N CYS A 120 12.20 18.50 6.11
CA CYS A 120 11.60 19.69 6.76
C CYS A 120 11.94 19.77 8.24
N GLU A 121 12.63 18.78 8.81
CA GLU A 121 12.82 18.62 10.26
C GLU A 121 11.49 18.73 11.03
N GLY A 122 10.42 18.22 10.42
CA GLY A 122 9.06 18.51 10.81
C GLY A 122 8.26 17.26 11.17
N VAL A 123 7.38 17.37 12.16
CA VAL A 123 6.39 16.32 12.47
C VAL A 123 4.97 16.86 12.44
N ARG A 124 4.02 16.01 12.09
CA ARG A 124 2.58 16.25 12.23
C ARG A 124 1.97 15.10 12.98
N MET A 125 1.06 15.43 13.89
CA MET A 125 0.49 14.46 14.81
C MET A 125 -1.03 14.50 14.73
N TRP A 126 -1.64 13.33 14.84
CA TRP A 126 -3.08 13.16 14.94
C TRP A 126 -3.39 12.11 16.01
N THR A 127 -4.47 12.30 16.78
CA THR A 127 -5.01 11.27 17.67
C THR A 127 -6.53 11.19 17.57
N LYS A 128 -7.10 10.05 17.93
CA LYS A 128 -8.54 9.80 17.86
C LYS A 128 -9.34 10.77 18.74
N SER A 129 -8.85 11.10 19.93
CA SER A 129 -9.54 11.99 20.87
C SER A 129 -9.35 13.49 20.58
N LYS A 130 -8.20 13.89 20.00
CA LYS A 130 -7.85 15.31 19.82
C LYS A 130 -7.84 15.78 18.37
N GLY A 131 -7.94 14.86 17.41
CA GLY A 131 -7.73 15.14 16.00
C GLY A 131 -6.30 15.62 15.73
N ASN A 132 -6.16 16.54 14.79
CA ASN A 132 -4.88 17.13 14.42
C ASN A 132 -4.28 17.98 15.55
N ILE A 133 -3.14 17.54 16.09
CA ILE A 133 -2.42 18.25 17.16
C ILE A 133 -1.65 19.42 16.56
N LYS A 134 -1.88 20.62 17.11
CA LYS A 134 -1.15 21.85 16.78
C LYS A 134 -0.26 22.24 17.95
N ALA A 135 1.00 22.56 17.69
CA ALA A 135 1.93 23.09 18.68
C ALA A 135 1.65 24.55 19.04
N LYS A 136 2.12 24.95 20.22
CA LYS A 136 2.34 26.36 20.54
C LYS A 136 3.80 26.69 20.24
N SER A 137 4.06 27.67 19.38
CA SER A 137 5.41 28.05 18.95
C SER A 137 6.25 28.60 20.12
N THR A 138 6.90 27.72 20.88
CA THR A 138 7.78 28.09 22.00
C THR A 138 9.07 27.27 22.10
N GLY A 139 9.30 26.34 21.16
CA GLY A 139 10.51 25.50 21.15
C GLY A 139 11.77 26.24 20.68
N SER A 140 12.94 25.91 21.24
CA SER A 140 14.23 26.39 20.75
C SER A 140 14.74 25.53 19.59
N VAL A 141 15.36 26.15 18.58
CA VAL A 141 15.88 25.47 17.37
C VAL A 141 16.80 24.28 17.72
N LYS A 142 17.75 24.49 18.65
CA LYS A 142 18.67 23.43 19.11
C LYS A 142 17.96 22.20 19.67
N ARG A 143 16.80 22.41 20.31
CA ARG A 143 16.01 21.33 20.87
C ARG A 143 15.31 20.55 19.76
N SER A 144 14.75 21.24 18.78
CA SER A 144 14.18 20.62 17.58
C SER A 144 15.20 19.74 16.86
N GLU A 145 16.40 20.26 16.61
CA GLU A 145 17.51 19.54 15.98
C GLU A 145 17.89 18.27 16.75
N SER A 146 17.98 18.36 18.07
CA SER A 146 18.28 17.18 18.90
C SER A 146 17.16 16.13 18.82
N GLN A 147 15.90 16.56 18.78
CA GLN A 147 14.75 15.65 18.74
C GLN A 147 14.64 14.98 17.37
N ILE A 148 14.83 15.71 16.26
CA ILE A 148 14.77 15.14 14.91
C ILE A 148 15.91 14.14 14.67
N ASN A 149 17.12 14.41 15.18
CA ASN A 149 18.23 13.47 15.08
C ASN A 149 17.99 12.20 15.91
N THR A 150 17.37 12.34 17.08
CA THR A 150 16.96 11.19 17.89
C THR A 150 15.89 10.37 17.17
N LEU A 151 14.92 11.05 16.56
CA LEU A 151 13.86 10.43 15.76
C LEU A 151 14.43 9.65 14.57
N ARG A 152 15.41 10.24 13.86
CA ARG A 152 16.12 9.62 12.75
C ARG A 152 16.77 8.30 13.18
N ASN A 153 17.53 8.34 14.28
CA ASN A 153 18.19 7.16 14.82
C ASN A 153 17.21 6.05 15.24
N PHE A 154 16.05 6.41 15.76
CA PHE A 154 15.03 5.42 16.13
C PHE A 154 14.43 4.75 14.90
N VAL A 155 14.09 5.53 13.89
CA VAL A 155 13.50 5.02 12.64
C VAL A 155 14.50 4.17 11.84
N GLU A 156 15.77 4.61 11.74
CA GLU A 156 16.84 3.83 11.08
C GLU A 156 17.11 2.48 11.76
N LYS A 157 17.02 2.43 13.09
CA LYS A 157 17.20 1.17 13.85
C LYS A 157 16.13 0.12 13.55
N GLU A 158 14.96 0.54 13.07
CA GLU A 158 13.88 -0.34 12.63
C GLU A 158 14.07 -0.80 11.17
N GLY A 159 15.21 -0.46 10.56
CA GLY A 159 15.55 -0.84 9.18
C GLY A 159 15.00 0.11 8.12
N MET A 160 14.42 1.25 8.50
CA MET A 160 13.97 2.24 7.53
C MET A 160 15.14 3.09 7.03
N ILE A 161 15.27 3.17 5.71
CA ILE A 161 16.13 4.13 5.02
C ILE A 161 15.64 5.56 5.29
N ILE A 162 16.54 6.42 5.75
CA ILE A 162 16.37 7.87 5.75
C ILE A 162 17.54 8.50 4.99
N SER A 163 17.23 9.19 3.90
CA SER A 163 18.21 9.89 3.06
C SER A 163 17.73 11.32 2.78
N ASP A 164 18.68 12.18 2.42
CA ASP A 164 18.45 13.50 1.85
C ASP A 164 18.40 13.48 0.30
N LYS A 165 18.62 12.31 -0.32
CA LYS A 165 18.62 12.12 -1.78
C LYS A 165 17.46 11.26 -2.21
N LEU A 166 16.71 11.71 -3.22
CA LEU A 166 15.61 10.95 -3.81
C LEU A 166 16.09 9.59 -4.35
N GLU A 167 17.27 9.56 -4.95
CA GLU A 167 17.82 8.36 -5.59
C GLU A 167 17.99 7.19 -4.62
N ASP A 168 18.25 7.48 -3.34
CA ASP A 168 18.39 6.45 -2.31
C ASP A 168 17.04 5.78 -2.01
N TYR A 169 15.94 6.52 -2.16
CA TYR A 169 14.58 5.99 -2.02
C TYR A 169 14.06 5.32 -3.28
N ASN A 170 14.60 5.65 -4.45
CA ASN A 170 14.35 4.86 -5.65
C ASN A 170 14.74 3.40 -5.42
N THR A 171 15.68 3.09 -4.52
CA THR A 171 15.99 1.69 -4.17
C THR A 171 14.81 0.94 -3.55
N LEU A 172 13.99 1.63 -2.72
CA LEU A 172 12.75 1.10 -2.18
C LEU A 172 11.71 0.91 -3.29
N LEU A 173 11.73 1.81 -4.27
CA LEU A 173 10.96 1.71 -5.51
C LEU A 173 11.60 0.77 -6.55
N THR A 174 12.71 0.09 -6.27
CA THR A 174 13.33 -0.92 -7.18
C THR A 174 13.38 -2.33 -6.57
N ASN A 175 12.84 -2.51 -5.36
CA ASN A 175 12.27 -3.82 -4.99
C ASN A 175 10.94 -4.07 -5.75
N VAL A 176 10.44 -3.03 -6.43
CA VAL A 176 9.56 -3.07 -7.60
C VAL A 176 10.40 -3.75 -8.69
N GLY A 177 10.04 -4.98 -9.01
CA GLY A 177 10.81 -5.93 -9.83
C GLY A 177 10.85 -7.33 -9.23
N ALA A 178 10.47 -7.46 -7.95
CA ALA A 178 10.19 -8.76 -7.37
C ALA A 178 9.03 -9.43 -8.13
N THR A 179 9.21 -10.71 -8.45
CA THR A 179 8.18 -11.52 -9.09
C THR A 179 7.75 -12.60 -8.11
N ILE A 180 6.44 -12.82 -8.01
CA ILE A 180 5.89 -13.98 -7.31
C ILE A 180 5.45 -14.96 -8.39
N THR A 181 6.01 -16.17 -8.37
CA THR A 181 5.54 -17.26 -9.23
C THR A 181 5.02 -18.38 -8.36
N MET A 182 3.76 -18.76 -8.57
CA MET A 182 3.12 -19.86 -7.85
C MET A 182 2.67 -20.94 -8.82
N GLU A 183 3.00 -22.18 -8.48
CA GLU A 183 2.43 -23.37 -9.11
C GLU A 183 1.09 -23.66 -8.44
N TYR A 184 0.00 -23.49 -9.17
CA TYR A 184 -1.34 -23.84 -8.70
C TYR A 184 -1.73 -25.19 -9.30
N TYR A 185 -2.25 -26.10 -8.48
CA TYR A 185 -2.69 -27.41 -8.98
C TYR A 185 -3.88 -27.29 -9.95
N GLN A 186 -4.68 -26.24 -9.81
CA GLN A 186 -5.79 -25.92 -10.70
C GLN A 186 -5.96 -24.40 -10.76
N LEU A 187 -5.61 -23.78 -11.88
CA LEU A 187 -5.99 -22.39 -12.14
C LEU A 187 -7.50 -22.25 -12.26
N ASP A 188 -7.99 -21.02 -12.07
CA ASP A 188 -9.40 -20.70 -12.26
C ASP A 188 -9.81 -21.02 -13.72
N GLN A 189 -10.58 -22.10 -13.86
CA GLN A 189 -11.00 -22.63 -15.15
C GLN A 189 -11.96 -21.68 -15.87
N GLU A 190 -12.62 -20.77 -15.14
CA GLU A 190 -13.44 -19.72 -15.74
C GLU A 190 -12.58 -18.64 -16.41
N ILE A 191 -11.27 -18.64 -16.20
CA ILE A 191 -10.30 -17.74 -16.84
C ILE A 191 -9.51 -18.43 -17.95
N VAL A 192 -8.95 -19.62 -17.67
CA VAL A 192 -8.01 -20.27 -18.60
C VAL A 192 -8.67 -21.23 -19.60
N ASN A 193 -9.88 -21.71 -19.36
CA ASN A 193 -10.58 -22.64 -20.26
C ASN A 193 -11.82 -21.99 -20.91
N VAL A 194 -11.68 -20.73 -21.31
CA VAL A 194 -12.79 -19.93 -21.83
C VAL A 194 -12.97 -20.03 -23.34
N THR A 195 -14.22 -19.84 -23.74
CA THR A 195 -14.62 -19.74 -25.13
C THR A 195 -14.80 -18.29 -25.55
N TYR A 196 -14.85 -18.06 -26.86
CA TYR A 196 -15.19 -16.76 -27.43
C TYR A 196 -16.41 -16.09 -26.77
N ASP A 197 -17.53 -16.82 -26.64
CA ASP A 197 -18.76 -16.27 -26.05
C ASP A 197 -18.59 -15.92 -24.57
N SER A 198 -17.79 -16.69 -23.83
CA SER A 198 -17.51 -16.44 -22.41
C SER A 198 -16.73 -15.14 -22.22
N VAL A 199 -15.75 -14.86 -23.08
CA VAL A 199 -14.92 -13.64 -23.02
C VAL A 199 -15.75 -12.39 -23.32
N LEU A 200 -16.78 -12.49 -24.16
CA LEU A 200 -17.70 -11.36 -24.39
C LEU A 200 -18.40 -10.87 -23.11
N LEU A 201 -18.52 -11.74 -22.09
CA LEU A 201 -19.11 -11.38 -20.79
C LEU A 201 -18.15 -10.65 -19.86
N TRP A 202 -16.85 -10.64 -20.15
CA TRP A 202 -15.85 -9.94 -19.34
C TRP A 202 -15.92 -8.43 -19.49
N ASN A 203 -16.45 -7.94 -20.62
CA ASN A 203 -16.49 -6.52 -20.94
C ASN A 203 -17.82 -5.88 -20.53
N ARG A 204 -17.76 -4.79 -19.78
CA ARG A 204 -18.95 -4.12 -19.23
C ARG A 204 -19.48 -2.98 -20.11
N ALA A 205 -18.64 -2.39 -20.96
CA ALA A 205 -18.98 -1.13 -21.62
C ALA A 205 -18.74 -1.10 -23.12
N HIS A 206 -17.76 -1.84 -23.64
CA HIS A 206 -17.37 -1.76 -25.05
C HIS A 206 -17.82 -2.99 -25.84
N SER A 207 -18.18 -2.79 -27.11
CA SER A 207 -18.29 -3.90 -28.06
C SER A 207 -16.89 -4.25 -28.55
N PHE A 208 -16.51 -5.52 -28.49
CA PHE A 208 -15.25 -5.97 -29.10
C PHE A 208 -15.30 -5.83 -30.63
N GLU A 209 -14.20 -5.39 -31.23
CA GLU A 209 -13.99 -5.56 -32.66
C GLU A 209 -13.49 -6.99 -32.91
N LYS A 210 -14.32 -7.80 -33.59
CA LYS A 210 -13.93 -9.16 -33.99
C LYS A 210 -13.18 -9.07 -35.30
N ASP A 211 -11.94 -9.53 -35.29
CA ASP A 211 -11.13 -9.74 -36.49
C ASP A 211 -10.91 -11.23 -36.68
N ILE A 212 -11.20 -11.75 -37.87
CA ILE A 212 -10.98 -13.17 -38.19
C ILE A 212 -9.80 -13.21 -39.15
N ASN A 213 -8.63 -13.48 -38.58
CA ASN A 213 -7.40 -13.62 -39.34
C ASN A 213 -7.16 -15.10 -39.66
N VAL A 214 -6.99 -15.40 -40.95
CA VAL A 214 -6.70 -16.74 -41.45
C VAL A 214 -5.33 -16.66 -42.12
N GLU A 215 -4.24 -16.88 -41.38
CA GLU A 215 -2.92 -16.95 -42.01
C GLU A 215 -2.01 -18.08 -41.51
N TYR A 216 -1.17 -18.51 -42.47
CA TYR A 216 -0.58 -19.81 -42.72
C TYR A 216 0.56 -20.21 -41.77
N ALA A 217 0.69 -21.52 -41.50
CA ALA A 217 1.76 -22.07 -40.67
C ALA A 217 3.13 -22.14 -41.38
N ALA A 218 4.18 -21.97 -40.58
CA ALA A 218 5.48 -22.58 -40.83
C ALA A 218 5.31 -24.12 -40.88
N GLY A 219 5.17 -24.68 -42.08
CA GLY A 219 4.97 -26.13 -42.28
C GLY A 219 3.86 -26.50 -43.29
N GLY A 220 3.01 -25.54 -43.70
CA GLY A 220 2.01 -25.74 -44.75
C GLY A 220 0.61 -26.14 -44.27
N ASP A 221 0.42 -26.39 -42.98
CA ASP A 221 -0.90 -26.61 -42.40
C ASP A 221 -1.67 -25.29 -42.24
N LYS A 222 -2.99 -25.33 -42.46
CA LYS A 222 -3.88 -24.18 -42.28
C LYS A 222 -4.46 -24.23 -40.86
N TYR A 223 -4.23 -23.17 -40.11
CA TYR A 223 -4.89 -22.93 -38.82
C TYR A 223 -5.79 -21.70 -38.97
N GLU A 224 -6.95 -21.74 -38.32
CA GLU A 224 -7.86 -20.60 -38.24
C GLU A 224 -7.78 -20.04 -36.82
N PHE A 225 -7.60 -18.74 -36.68
CA PHE A 225 -7.65 -18.08 -35.38
C PHE A 225 -8.61 -16.90 -35.43
N ALA A 226 -9.14 -16.52 -34.27
CA ALA A 226 -9.92 -15.31 -34.12
C ALA A 226 -9.23 -14.38 -33.12
N GLU A 227 -9.35 -13.09 -33.37
CA GLU A 227 -8.83 -12.05 -32.47
C GLU A 227 -9.99 -11.14 -32.03
N LEU A 228 -9.99 -10.79 -30.75
CA LEU A 228 -10.79 -9.70 -30.21
C LEU A 228 -9.86 -8.55 -29.85
N LYS A 229 -10.12 -7.37 -30.44
CA LYS A 229 -9.34 -6.15 -30.22
C LYS A 229 -10.20 -5.08 -29.55
N LEU A 230 -9.60 -4.32 -28.63
CA LEU A 230 -10.17 -3.08 -28.08
C LEU A 230 -9.23 -1.88 -28.34
N PRO A 231 -9.74 -0.64 -28.33
CA PRO A 231 -8.98 0.56 -28.69
C PRO A 231 -7.69 0.78 -27.89
N ASN A 232 -7.65 0.30 -26.64
CA ASN A 232 -6.52 0.49 -25.72
C ASN A 232 -5.39 -0.54 -25.94
N GLY A 233 -5.47 -1.36 -26.99
CA GLY A 233 -4.45 -2.37 -27.31
C GLY A 233 -4.67 -3.72 -26.62
N THR A 234 -5.81 -3.90 -25.93
CA THR A 234 -6.26 -5.22 -25.49
C THR A 234 -6.43 -6.13 -26.70
N LEU A 235 -5.86 -7.32 -26.60
CA LEU A 235 -5.89 -8.36 -27.61
C LEU A 235 -6.21 -9.69 -26.95
N ILE A 236 -7.16 -10.44 -27.49
CA ILE A 236 -7.46 -11.80 -27.05
C ILE A 236 -7.52 -12.69 -28.27
N GLN A 237 -6.69 -13.73 -28.32
CA GLN A 237 -6.61 -14.67 -29.44
C GLN A 237 -7.25 -16.01 -29.09
N PHE A 238 -7.87 -16.63 -30.09
CA PHE A 238 -8.55 -17.91 -29.98
C PHE A 238 -8.10 -18.88 -31.07
N ASP A 239 -8.01 -20.17 -30.72
CA ASP A 239 -7.87 -21.26 -31.67
C ASP A 239 -9.24 -21.62 -32.26
N GLY A 240 -9.39 -21.41 -33.56
CA GLY A 240 -10.65 -21.43 -34.30
C GLY A 240 -11.35 -20.07 -34.36
N ASN A 241 -12.46 -20.01 -35.11
CA ASN A 241 -13.22 -18.77 -35.35
C ASN A 241 -14.71 -18.82 -34.92
N GLY A 242 -15.15 -19.97 -34.42
CA GLY A 242 -16.52 -20.22 -33.97
C GLY A 242 -16.76 -19.82 -32.51
N PRO A 243 -18.03 -19.87 -32.04
CA PRO A 243 -18.39 -19.55 -30.65
C PRO A 243 -17.68 -20.41 -29.59
N SER A 244 -17.29 -21.63 -29.97
CA SER A 244 -16.57 -22.58 -29.12
C SER A 244 -15.05 -22.49 -29.25
N ALA A 245 -14.52 -21.54 -30.03
CA ALA A 245 -13.08 -21.31 -30.16
C ALA A 245 -12.48 -21.06 -28.78
N LYS A 246 -11.34 -21.69 -28.50
CA LYS A 246 -10.70 -21.67 -27.19
C LYS A 246 -9.64 -20.58 -27.13
N MET A 247 -9.63 -19.81 -26.04
CA MET A 247 -8.65 -18.76 -25.86
C MET A 247 -7.24 -19.35 -25.74
N VAL A 248 -6.29 -18.81 -26.52
CA VAL A 248 -4.87 -19.22 -26.50
C VAL A 248 -4.04 -18.19 -25.73
N GLU A 249 -4.30 -16.91 -25.97
CA GLU A 249 -3.63 -15.83 -25.27
C GLU A 249 -4.56 -14.64 -25.06
N ALA A 250 -4.33 -13.88 -24.00
CA ALA A 250 -4.95 -12.59 -23.77
C ALA A 250 -3.93 -11.62 -23.20
N ARG A 251 -3.92 -10.40 -23.74
CA ARG A 251 -3.25 -9.24 -23.16
C ARG A 251 -4.29 -8.16 -22.93
N ILE A 252 -4.62 -7.90 -21.67
CA ILE A 252 -5.68 -6.98 -21.24
C ILE A 252 -5.07 -5.65 -20.80
N LEU A 253 -5.46 -4.58 -21.49
CA LEU A 253 -5.04 -3.19 -21.32
C LEU A 253 -6.24 -2.21 -21.21
N ASP A 254 -7.46 -2.74 -21.05
CA ASP A 254 -8.71 -1.96 -20.97
C ASP A 254 -9.36 -2.15 -19.59
N GLU A 255 -9.68 -1.05 -18.91
CA GLU A 255 -10.25 -1.05 -17.54
C GLU A 255 -11.67 -1.60 -17.45
N GLU A 256 -12.38 -1.66 -18.58
CA GLU A 256 -13.75 -2.19 -18.65
C GLU A 256 -13.81 -3.71 -18.76
N VAL A 257 -12.66 -4.36 -18.95
CA VAL A 257 -12.52 -5.82 -18.95
C VAL A 257 -12.29 -6.30 -17.52
N VAL A 258 -13.24 -7.07 -16.98
CA VAL A 258 -13.19 -7.65 -15.64
C VAL A 258 -13.16 -9.16 -15.74
N LEU A 259 -12.12 -9.77 -15.17
CA LEU A 259 -11.99 -11.22 -15.11
C LEU A 259 -13.05 -11.84 -14.17
N PRO A 260 -13.40 -13.13 -14.35
CA PRO A 260 -14.33 -13.87 -13.48
C PRO A 260 -14.03 -13.77 -11.99
N ASN A 261 -12.75 -13.78 -11.61
CA ASN A 261 -12.31 -13.62 -10.22
C ASN A 261 -12.44 -12.17 -9.68
N GLY A 262 -12.94 -11.24 -10.49
CA GLY A 262 -13.15 -9.83 -10.15
C GLY A 262 -11.94 -8.92 -10.41
N VAL A 263 -10.78 -9.48 -10.75
CA VAL A 263 -9.58 -8.69 -11.04
C VAL A 263 -9.71 -7.97 -12.38
N HIS A 264 -9.31 -6.71 -12.39
CA HIS A 264 -9.33 -5.81 -13.56
C HIS A 264 -8.23 -4.76 -13.42
N LEU A 265 -7.97 -3.99 -14.47
CA LEU A 265 -7.00 -2.89 -14.38
C LEU A 265 -7.41 -1.89 -13.30
N GLY A 266 -6.44 -1.43 -12.53
CA GLY A 266 -6.64 -0.57 -11.37
C GLY A 266 -6.94 -1.31 -10.06
N SER A 267 -7.18 -2.62 -10.08
CA SER A 267 -7.28 -3.45 -8.86
C SER A 267 -6.02 -3.28 -8.03
N SER A 268 -6.16 -3.16 -6.70
CA SER A 268 -5.00 -3.01 -5.82
C SER A 268 -4.24 -4.33 -5.68
N LEU A 269 -2.96 -4.24 -5.32
CA LEU A 269 -2.15 -5.41 -4.96
C LEU A 269 -2.84 -6.26 -3.88
N ASP A 270 -3.40 -5.62 -2.84
CA ASP A 270 -4.11 -6.30 -1.76
C ASP A 270 -5.34 -7.07 -2.29
N ASP A 271 -6.11 -6.48 -3.20
CA ASP A 271 -7.27 -7.15 -3.80
C ASP A 271 -6.83 -8.40 -4.57
N VAL A 272 -5.74 -8.31 -5.34
CA VAL A 272 -5.21 -9.45 -6.09
C VAL A 272 -4.66 -10.52 -5.15
N MET A 273 -3.85 -10.14 -4.14
CA MET A 273 -3.30 -11.09 -3.17
C MET A 273 -4.39 -11.79 -2.37
N ASN A 274 -5.44 -11.07 -1.94
CA ASN A 274 -6.59 -11.66 -1.25
C ASN A 274 -7.36 -12.64 -2.17
N THR A 275 -7.57 -12.25 -3.43
CA THR A 275 -8.24 -13.10 -4.43
C THR A 275 -7.46 -14.39 -4.67
N LEU A 276 -6.13 -14.30 -4.72
CA LEU A 276 -5.24 -15.42 -4.95
C LEU A 276 -4.82 -16.16 -3.67
N THR A 277 -5.29 -15.72 -2.50
CA THR A 277 -4.92 -16.24 -1.16
C THR A 277 -3.41 -16.25 -0.89
N ILE A 278 -2.70 -15.22 -1.35
CA ILE A 278 -1.26 -15.04 -1.14
C ILE A 278 -1.06 -14.24 0.15
N TYR A 279 -0.51 -14.88 1.18
CA TYR A 279 -0.27 -14.23 2.47
C TYR A 279 1.22 -13.96 2.74
N ASP A 280 2.11 -14.59 1.98
CA ASP A 280 3.57 -14.45 2.11
C ASP A 280 4.17 -14.04 0.77
N GLY A 281 5.01 -12.99 0.77
CA GLY A 281 5.66 -12.49 -0.43
C GLY A 281 6.35 -11.14 -0.24
N PRO A 282 7.08 -10.65 -1.26
CA PRO A 282 7.53 -9.26 -1.29
C PRO A 282 6.34 -8.30 -1.16
N ALA A 283 6.55 -7.17 -0.48
CA ALA A 283 5.47 -6.19 -0.25
C ALA A 283 4.99 -5.47 -1.54
N TYR A 284 5.81 -5.45 -2.61
CA TYR A 284 5.53 -4.74 -3.87
C TYR A 284 6.04 -5.50 -5.10
N PRO A 285 5.47 -6.68 -5.44
CA PRO A 285 5.84 -7.34 -6.66
C PRO A 285 5.40 -6.50 -7.88
N GLU A 286 6.25 -6.46 -8.92
CA GLU A 286 5.86 -5.93 -10.24
C GLU A 286 5.02 -6.94 -11.03
N LEU A 287 5.11 -8.21 -10.64
CA LEU A 287 4.49 -9.31 -11.33
C LEU A 287 4.10 -10.40 -10.35
N ILE A 288 2.84 -10.80 -10.40
CA ILE A 288 2.36 -12.05 -9.81
C ILE A 288 1.93 -12.95 -10.95
N THR A 289 2.62 -14.09 -11.09
CA THR A 289 2.26 -15.14 -12.05
C THR A 289 1.75 -16.36 -11.29
N ILE A 290 0.53 -16.78 -11.61
CA ILE A 290 -0.01 -18.08 -11.24
C ILE A 290 0.03 -18.97 -12.47
N LYS A 291 0.54 -20.19 -12.35
CA LYS A 291 0.62 -21.10 -13.49
C LYS A 291 0.37 -22.55 -13.07
N ASP A 292 -0.05 -23.35 -14.03
CA ASP A 292 -0.05 -24.81 -13.96
C ASP A 292 0.73 -25.38 -15.16
N GLN A 293 0.49 -26.64 -15.52
CA GLN A 293 1.20 -27.29 -16.64
C GLN A 293 0.76 -26.78 -18.01
N GLU A 294 -0.46 -26.26 -18.12
CA GLU A 294 -1.10 -25.94 -19.39
C GLU A 294 -1.44 -24.46 -19.51
N SER A 295 -1.32 -23.65 -18.45
CA SER A 295 -1.73 -22.25 -18.50
C SER A 295 -1.00 -21.37 -17.49
N SER A 296 -1.01 -20.05 -17.75
CA SER A 296 -0.55 -19.04 -16.80
C SER A 296 -1.40 -17.78 -16.85
N ILE A 297 -1.51 -17.11 -15.69
CA ILE A 297 -2.09 -15.77 -15.55
C ILE A 297 -1.07 -14.90 -14.84
N SER A 298 -0.74 -13.78 -15.46
CA SER A 298 0.27 -12.81 -15.02
C SER A 298 -0.40 -11.45 -14.79
N TYR A 299 -0.34 -10.98 -13.54
CA TYR A 299 -0.80 -9.66 -13.14
C TYR A 299 0.42 -8.75 -13.00
N HIS A 300 0.51 -7.73 -13.85
CA HIS A 300 1.55 -6.71 -13.77
C HIS A 300 1.08 -5.53 -12.94
N PHE A 301 1.98 -5.00 -12.10
CA PHE A 301 1.69 -3.91 -11.19
C PHE A 301 2.57 -2.70 -11.45
N THR A 302 1.93 -1.55 -11.55
CA THR A 302 2.59 -0.24 -11.48
C THR A 302 1.99 0.50 -10.29
N LEU A 303 2.85 0.89 -9.34
CA LEU A 303 2.44 1.61 -8.12
C LEU A 303 1.37 0.88 -7.30
N GLY A 304 1.52 -0.45 -7.16
CA GLY A 304 0.61 -1.29 -6.38
C GLY A 304 -0.78 -1.48 -7.01
N LYS A 305 -0.95 -1.13 -8.29
CA LYS A 305 -2.18 -1.36 -9.05
C LYS A 305 -1.92 -2.16 -10.30
N VAL A 306 -2.87 -3.02 -10.66
CA VAL A 306 -2.81 -3.78 -11.90
C VAL A 306 -2.85 -2.83 -13.10
N ASP A 307 -1.83 -2.85 -13.95
CA ASP A 307 -1.76 -2.03 -15.17
C ASP A 307 -1.80 -2.85 -16.46
N ARG A 308 -1.54 -4.16 -16.35
CA ARG A 308 -1.66 -5.14 -17.44
C ARG A 308 -1.95 -6.53 -16.88
N ILE A 309 -2.78 -7.28 -17.59
CA ILE A 309 -2.99 -8.70 -17.32
C ILE A 309 -2.65 -9.50 -18.57
N GLU A 310 -1.89 -10.58 -18.41
CA GLU A 310 -1.53 -11.51 -19.48
C GLU A 310 -2.02 -12.92 -19.11
N ILE A 311 -2.62 -13.61 -20.06
CA ILE A 311 -3.09 -14.99 -19.91
C ILE A 311 -2.51 -15.79 -21.07
N GLU A 312 -1.92 -16.94 -20.79
CA GLU A 312 -1.40 -17.86 -21.80
C GLU A 312 -1.98 -19.26 -21.54
N CYS A 313 -2.48 -19.92 -22.59
CA CYS A 313 -3.06 -21.25 -22.56
C CYS A 313 -2.37 -22.13 -23.61
N TYR A 314 -1.70 -23.18 -23.14
CA TYR A 314 -0.95 -24.16 -23.93
C TYR A 314 -1.82 -25.40 -24.14
N PHE A 315 -2.38 -25.54 -25.34
CA PHE A 315 -3.08 -26.77 -25.73
C PHE A 315 -2.08 -27.76 -26.36
N HIS A 316 -2.01 -28.97 -25.80
CA HIS A 316 -1.23 -30.09 -26.32
C HIS A 316 -2.06 -31.01 -27.21
#